data_AF-A0A9D8UT11-F1
#
_entry.id   AF-A0A9D8UT11-F1
#
_cell.length_a   1.000
_cell.length_b   1.000
_cell.length_c   1.000
_cell.angle_alpha   90.00
_cell.angle_beta   90.00
_cell.angle_gamma   90.00
#
_symmetry.space_group_name_H-M   'P 1'
#
loop_
_entity.id
_entity.type
_entity.pdbx_description
1 polymer ?
#
loop_
_entity_poly.entity_id
_entity_poly.type
_entity_poly.pdbx_seq_one_letter_code
_entity_poly.pdbx_strand_id
1 'polypeptide(L)'
;MNAADPVTISGPATSPAAKLQSALMTAAPFKDGCEAALESALAEIDGFLLFQLQPEADDDDRWVGAVMLGSGEERSMNIVTLTVSDGSASVETVESSQEPLARIVPAYAAVLTHLRPAA
;
A
#
# COMPACT_ATOMS: atom_id res chain seq x y z
N MET A 1 44.78 -2.66 12.65
CA MET A 1 43.78 -1.79 13.29
C MET A 1 43.25 -0.82 12.25
N ASN A 2 42.06 -1.11 11.73
CA ASN A 2 41.06 -0.13 11.30
C ASN A 2 39.75 -0.91 11.21
N ALA A 3 38.96 -0.77 12.27
CA ALA A 3 37.56 -1.14 12.27
C ALA A 3 36.84 -0.06 11.47
N ALA A 4 36.21 -0.46 10.36
CA ALA A 4 35.20 0.33 9.69
C ALA A 4 34.00 -0.60 9.55
N ASP A 5 32.88 -0.11 10.07
CA ASP A 5 31.59 -0.73 10.28
C ASP A 5 31.11 -1.64 9.13
N PRO A 6 30.38 -2.73 9.44
CA PRO A 6 29.52 -3.32 8.42
C PRO A 6 28.47 -2.27 8.06
N VAL A 7 28.59 -1.69 6.86
CA VAL A 7 27.48 -1.02 6.19
C VAL A 7 26.28 -1.96 6.29
N THR A 8 25.34 -1.58 7.14
CA THR A 8 24.04 -2.22 7.22
C THR A 8 23.36 -1.86 5.91
N ILE A 9 23.48 -2.73 4.92
CA ILE A 9 22.61 -2.69 3.76
C ILE A 9 21.24 -3.10 4.29
N SER A 10 20.44 -2.11 4.71
CA SER A 10 18.99 -2.30 4.83
C SER A 10 18.48 -2.67 3.44
N GLY A 11 18.43 -3.97 3.16
CA GLY A 11 17.87 -4.48 1.93
C GLY A 11 16.38 -4.17 1.87
N PRO A 12 15.83 -3.67 0.75
CA PRO A 12 14.40 -3.40 0.63
C PRO A 12 13.53 -4.67 0.46
N ALA A 13 14.02 -5.86 0.83
CA ALA A 13 13.40 -7.14 0.47
C ALA A 13 12.45 -7.74 1.53
N THR A 14 12.17 -7.05 2.65
CA THR A 14 11.36 -7.64 3.75
C THR A 14 10.27 -6.73 4.31
N SER A 15 10.08 -5.51 3.78
CA SER A 15 8.94 -4.70 4.21
C SER A 15 7.63 -5.24 3.60
N PRO A 16 6.51 -5.24 4.34
CA PRO A 16 5.19 -5.57 3.80
C PRO A 16 4.83 -4.75 2.55
N ALA A 17 5.26 -3.48 2.50
CA ALA A 17 5.05 -2.59 1.35
C ALA A 17 5.75 -3.10 0.08
N ALA A 18 7.02 -3.55 0.18
CA ALA A 18 7.75 -4.08 -0.96
C ALA A 18 7.15 -5.41 -1.46
N LYS A 19 6.68 -6.27 -0.53
CA LYS A 19 5.95 -7.49 -0.90
C LYS A 19 4.65 -7.16 -1.63
N LEU A 20 3.90 -6.17 -1.14
CA LEU A 20 2.65 -5.75 -1.76
C LEU A 20 2.89 -5.21 -3.16
N GLN A 21 3.88 -4.34 -3.31
CA GLN A 21 4.26 -3.81 -4.61
C GLN A 21 4.63 -4.94 -5.59
N SER A 22 5.44 -5.91 -5.14
CA SER A 22 5.82 -7.06 -5.98
C SER A 22 4.62 -7.95 -6.35
N ALA A 23 3.69 -8.17 -5.43
CA ALA A 23 2.47 -8.95 -5.68
C ALA A 23 1.59 -8.24 -6.73
N LEU A 24 1.40 -6.93 -6.60
CA LEU A 24 0.63 -6.13 -7.56
C LEU A 24 1.26 -6.11 -8.95
N MET A 25 2.59 -5.96 -9.04
CA MET A 25 3.32 -6.04 -10.31
C MET A 25 3.20 -7.42 -10.97
N THR A 26 3.09 -8.49 -10.17
CA THR A 26 2.87 -9.86 -10.69
C THR A 26 1.43 -10.08 -11.15
N ALA A 27 0.47 -9.43 -10.49
CA ALA A 27 -0.94 -9.47 -10.85
C ALA A 27 -1.28 -8.59 -12.07
N ALA A 28 -0.39 -7.67 -12.46
CA ALA A 28 -0.56 -6.86 -13.65
C ALA A 28 -0.51 -7.71 -14.94
N PRO A 29 -1.31 -7.38 -15.97
CA PRO A 29 -2.32 -6.32 -15.99
C PRO A 29 -3.58 -6.69 -15.18
N PHE A 30 -4.18 -5.71 -14.51
CA PHE A 30 -5.30 -5.87 -13.56
C PHE A 30 -6.63 -6.26 -14.24
N LYS A 31 -6.68 -7.49 -14.79
CA LYS A 31 -7.73 -7.98 -15.69
C LYS A 31 -9.12 -8.05 -15.05
N ASP A 32 -9.16 -8.33 -13.75
CA ASP A 32 -10.38 -8.41 -12.93
C ASP A 32 -10.68 -7.10 -12.17
N GLY A 33 -9.92 -6.04 -12.48
CA GLY A 33 -10.03 -4.72 -11.83
C GLY A 33 -8.96 -4.49 -10.76
N CYS A 34 -8.62 -3.21 -10.55
CA CYS A 34 -7.62 -2.79 -9.56
C CYS A 34 -8.03 -3.13 -8.11
N GLU A 35 -9.33 -3.17 -7.82
CA GLU A 35 -9.85 -3.54 -6.51
C GLU A 35 -9.54 -5.00 -6.19
N ALA A 36 -9.96 -5.92 -7.07
CA ALA A 36 -9.74 -7.36 -6.88
C ALA A 36 -8.25 -7.72 -6.79
N ALA A 37 -7.40 -7.06 -7.59
CA ALA A 37 -5.95 -7.25 -7.52
C ALA A 37 -5.37 -6.80 -6.17
N LEU A 38 -5.84 -5.65 -5.66
CA LEU A 38 -5.37 -5.12 -4.38
C LEU A 38 -5.85 -5.96 -3.20
N GLU A 39 -7.12 -6.39 -3.20
CA GLU A 39 -7.66 -7.29 -2.17
C GLU A 39 -6.92 -8.62 -2.14
N SER A 40 -6.67 -9.22 -3.30
CA SER A 40 -5.95 -10.49 -3.41
C SER A 40 -4.52 -10.37 -2.89
N ALA A 41 -3.81 -9.30 -3.26
CA ALA A 41 -2.45 -9.07 -2.80
C ALA A 41 -2.38 -8.77 -1.28
N LEU A 42 -3.38 -8.07 -0.73
CA LEU A 42 -3.45 -7.80 0.70
C LEU A 42 -3.75 -9.05 1.53
N ALA A 43 -4.57 -9.97 1.00
CA ALA A 43 -4.88 -11.24 1.67
C ALA A 43 -3.63 -12.12 1.87
N GLU A 44 -2.63 -12.01 0.98
CA GLU A 44 -1.35 -12.75 1.10
C GLU A 44 -0.39 -12.15 2.15
N ILE A 45 -0.58 -10.88 2.53
CA ILE A 45 0.42 -10.08 3.27
C ILE A 45 -0.13 -9.65 4.64
N ASP A 46 -1.28 -10.19 5.08
CA ASP A 46 -2.01 -9.75 6.28
C ASP A 46 -2.26 -8.24 6.28
N GLY A 47 -2.57 -7.69 5.11
CA GLY A 47 -2.88 -6.27 4.91
C GLY A 47 -4.39 -6.01 4.95
N PHE A 48 -4.75 -4.74 5.18
CA PHE A 48 -6.13 -4.29 5.17
C PHE A 48 -6.33 -3.10 4.24
N LEU A 49 -7.30 -3.18 3.35
CA LEU A 49 -7.70 -2.07 2.48
C LEU A 49 -8.56 -1.08 3.27
N LEU A 50 -8.10 0.15 3.43
CA LEU A 50 -8.89 1.21 4.07
C LEU A 50 -9.93 1.74 3.08
N PHE A 51 -9.48 2.17 1.91
CA PHE A 51 -10.33 2.63 0.82
C PHE A 51 -9.55 2.54 -0.49
N GLN A 52 -10.28 2.53 -1.60
CA GLN A 52 -9.72 2.66 -2.94
C GLN A 52 -10.61 3.59 -3.76
N LEU A 53 -9.98 4.46 -4.56
CA LEU A 53 -10.64 5.50 -5.30
C LEU A 53 -9.96 5.65 -6.67
N GLN A 54 -10.74 6.14 -7.63
CA GLN A 54 -10.23 6.71 -8.87
C GLN A 54 -10.23 8.24 -8.69
N PRO A 55 -9.06 8.90 -8.60
CA PRO A 55 -8.99 10.32 -8.26
C PRO A 55 -9.53 11.24 -9.36
N GLU A 56 -9.53 10.78 -10.62
CA GLU A 56 -10.14 11.49 -11.75
C GLU A 56 -11.14 10.57 -12.44
N ALA A 57 -12.41 11.00 -12.50
CA ALA A 57 -13.50 10.17 -13.03
C ALA A 57 -13.38 9.89 -14.55
N ASP A 58 -12.58 10.69 -15.27
CA ASP A 58 -12.28 10.50 -16.69
C ASP A 58 -10.95 9.76 -16.93
N ASP A 59 -10.20 9.46 -15.87
CA ASP A 59 -8.92 8.76 -15.94
C ASP A 59 -9.09 7.33 -15.40
N ASP A 60 -9.62 6.43 -16.24
CA ASP A 60 -9.75 4.99 -15.95
C ASP A 60 -8.41 4.29 -15.75
N ASP A 61 -7.33 5.02 -15.97
CA ASP A 61 -5.98 4.51 -15.93
C ASP A 61 -5.38 4.53 -14.54
N ARG A 62 -5.76 5.47 -13.67
CA ARG A 62 -5.11 5.66 -12.38
C ARG A 62 -6.04 5.35 -11.20
N TRP A 63 -5.59 4.44 -10.35
CA TRP A 63 -6.26 4.06 -9.12
C TRP A 63 -5.38 4.33 -7.91
N VAL A 64 -5.95 4.87 -6.84
CA VAL A 64 -5.25 5.14 -5.59
C VAL A 64 -5.96 4.44 -4.44
N GLY A 65 -5.25 3.57 -3.75
CA GLY A 65 -5.69 2.85 -2.57
C GLY A 65 -4.94 3.30 -1.33
N ALA A 66 -5.61 3.35 -0.19
CA ALA A 66 -4.97 3.45 1.12
C ALA A 66 -5.05 2.10 1.82
N VAL A 67 -3.91 1.59 2.28
CA VAL A 67 -3.80 0.27 2.91
C VAL A 67 -3.07 0.37 4.23
N MET A 68 -3.42 -0.53 5.14
CA MET A 68 -2.70 -0.73 6.38
C MET A 68 -1.97 -2.06 6.30
N LEU A 69 -0.66 -2.06 6.50
CA LEU A 69 0.18 -3.24 6.38
C LEU A 69 0.85 -3.55 7.71
N GLY A 70 0.91 -4.83 8.06
CA GLY A 70 1.48 -5.32 9.31
C GLY A 70 0.45 -5.53 10.41
N SER A 71 0.92 -5.99 11.57
CA SER A 71 0.09 -6.38 12.71
C SER A 71 0.51 -5.67 14.00
N GLY A 72 -0.45 -5.42 14.89
CA GLY A 72 -0.19 -4.81 16.20
C GLY A 72 0.45 -3.43 16.10
N GLU A 73 1.57 -3.26 16.80
CA GLU A 73 2.33 -2.01 16.89
C GLU A 73 3.17 -1.71 15.63
N GLU A 74 3.37 -2.71 14.77
CA GLU A 74 4.15 -2.57 13.51
C GLU A 74 3.26 -2.21 12.30
N ARG A 75 2.03 -1.76 12.55
CA ARG A 75 1.13 -1.33 11.49
C ARG A 75 1.61 -0.03 10.87
N SER A 76 1.80 -0.08 9.55
CA SER A 76 2.14 1.08 8.74
C SER A 76 0.99 1.42 7.80
N MET A 77 0.71 2.71 7.63
CA MET A 77 -0.26 3.21 6.67
C MET A 77 0.46 3.56 5.38
N ASN A 78 -0.01 3.00 4.27
CA ASN A 78 0.62 3.15 2.96
C ASN A 78 -0.41 3.59 1.93
N ILE A 79 0.04 4.36 0.95
CA ILE A 79 -0.68 4.67 -0.27
C ILE A 79 -0.18 3.74 -1.37
N VAL A 80 -1.11 3.17 -2.10
CA VAL A 80 -0.88 2.36 -3.28
C VAL A 80 -1.39 3.13 -4.48
N THR A 81 -0.52 3.37 -5.45
CA THR A 81 -0.91 3.96 -6.74
C THR A 81 -0.77 2.87 -7.79
N LEU A 82 -1.84 2.62 -8.54
CA LEU A 82 -1.91 1.64 -9.62
C LEU A 82 -2.18 2.40 -10.90
N THR A 83 -1.44 2.07 -11.95
CA THR A 83 -1.67 2.59 -13.29
C THR A 83 -1.93 1.41 -14.23
N VAL A 84 -3.11 1.37 -14.84
CA VAL A 84 -3.62 0.21 -15.57
C VAL A 84 -2.90 0.03 -16.91
N SER A 85 -2.64 1.11 -17.64
CA SER A 85 -2.06 1.09 -19.00
C SER A 85 -0.64 0.57 -19.01
N ASP A 86 0.17 0.94 -18.01
CA ASP A 86 1.56 0.47 -17.91
C ASP A 86 1.70 -0.69 -16.90
N GLY A 87 0.62 -1.06 -16.20
CA GLY A 87 0.62 -2.13 -15.21
C GLY A 87 1.52 -1.83 -14.02
N SER A 88 1.85 -0.56 -13.76
CA SER A 88 2.71 -0.20 -12.64
C SER A 88 1.94 -0.14 -11.32
N ALA A 89 2.66 -0.48 -10.26
CA ALA A 89 2.23 -0.30 -8.89
C ALA A 89 3.34 0.41 -8.09
N SER A 90 2.99 1.48 -7.40
CA SER A 90 3.83 2.13 -6.38
C SER A 90 3.20 1.95 -5.01
N VAL A 91 4.01 1.63 -4.01
CA VAL A 91 3.56 1.57 -2.61
C VAL A 91 4.47 2.47 -1.79
N GLU A 92 3.90 3.48 -1.17
CA GLU A 92 4.62 4.51 -0.42
C GLU A 92 3.99 4.69 0.96
N THR A 93 4.77 5.06 1.97
CA THR A 93 4.21 5.39 3.28
C THR A 93 3.41 6.68 3.19
N VAL A 94 2.37 6.81 4.01
CA VAL A 94 1.56 8.04 4.10
C VAL A 94 2.43 9.28 4.42
N GLU A 95 3.53 9.10 5.16
CA GLU A 95 4.45 10.17 5.54
C GLU A 95 5.30 10.68 4.37
N SER A 96 5.60 9.83 3.38
CA SER A 96 6.42 10.18 2.22
C SER A 96 5.61 10.42 0.95
N SER A 97 4.34 10.01 0.93
CA SER A 97 3.48 10.16 -0.25
C SER A 97 3.06 11.61 -0.48
N GLN A 98 3.14 12.04 -1.75
CA GLN A 98 2.66 13.35 -2.19
C GLN A 98 1.17 13.35 -2.54
N GLU A 99 0.50 12.19 -2.45
CA GLU A 99 -0.92 12.09 -2.76
C GLU A 99 -1.75 12.93 -1.78
N PRO A 100 -2.68 13.77 -2.27
CA PRO A 100 -3.60 14.50 -1.39
C PRO A 100 -4.36 13.55 -0.45
N LEU A 101 -4.66 12.34 -0.93
CA LEU A 101 -5.33 11.29 -0.18
C LEU A 101 -4.52 10.79 1.02
N ALA A 102 -3.18 10.84 0.97
CA ALA A 102 -2.32 10.47 2.10
C ALA A 102 -2.70 11.25 3.37
N ARG A 103 -3.10 12.51 3.22
CA ARG A 103 -3.45 13.40 4.34
C ARG A 103 -4.70 12.97 5.09
N ILE A 104 -5.64 12.28 4.43
CA ILE A 104 -6.89 11.83 5.07
C ILE A 104 -6.77 10.42 5.67
N VAL A 105 -5.79 9.62 5.24
CA VAL A 105 -5.62 8.24 5.70
C VAL A 105 -5.59 8.10 7.23
N PRO A 106 -4.83 8.91 8.00
CA PRO A 106 -4.78 8.74 9.45
C PRO A 106 -6.13 8.99 10.12
N ALA A 107 -6.87 10.01 9.67
CA ALA A 107 -8.19 10.32 10.19
C ALA A 107 -9.20 9.21 9.86
N TYR A 108 -9.15 8.69 8.63
CA TYR A 108 -10.00 7.59 8.19
C TYR A 108 -9.71 6.29 8.97
N ALA A 109 -8.44 5.95 9.15
CA ALA A 109 -8.01 4.79 9.94
C ALA A 109 -8.47 4.90 11.41
N ALA A 110 -8.40 6.08 12.01
CA ALA A 110 -8.89 6.32 13.36
C ALA A 110 -10.41 6.07 13.47
N VAL A 111 -11.19 6.60 12.53
CA VAL A 111 -12.64 6.35 12.48
C VAL A 111 -12.95 4.86 12.33
N LEU A 112 -12.28 4.15 11.41
CA LEU A 112 -12.48 2.71 11.27
C LEU A 112 -12.10 1.91 12.51
N THR A 113 -11.10 2.36 13.28
CA THR A 113 -10.71 1.71 14.54
C THR A 113 -11.81 1.82 15.58
N HIS A 114 -12.56 2.93 15.61
CA HIS A 114 -13.68 3.11 16.51
C HIS A 114 -14.99 2.46 16.03
N LEU A 115 -15.16 2.31 14.72
CA LEU A 115 -16.36 1.71 14.13
C LEU A 115 -16.31 0.18 14.06
N ARG A 116 -15.11 -0.42 14.04
CA ARG A 116 -15.00 -1.88 14.05
C ARG A 116 -15.38 -2.42 15.44
N PRO A 117 -16.29 -3.40 15.53
CA PRO A 117 -16.51 -4.09 16.79
C PRO A 117 -15.18 -4.73 17.23
N ALA A 118 -14.89 -4.68 18.53
CA ALA A 118 -13.84 -5.52 19.11
C ALA A 118 -14.17 -6.97 18.75
N ALA A 119 -13.28 -7.61 17.98
CA ALA A 119 -13.40 -9.02 17.61
C ALA A 119 -13.27 -9.92 18.86
#